data_AF-A0A1I0S8D5-F1
#
_entry.id   AF-A0A1I0S8D5-F1
#
_cell.length_a   1.000
_cell.length_b   1.000
_cell.length_c   1.000
_cell.angle_alpha   90.00
_cell.angle_beta   90.00
_cell.angle_gamma   90.00
#
_symmetry.space_group_name_H-M   'P 1'
#
loop_
_entity.id
_entity.type
_entity.pdbx_description
1 polymer ?
#
loop_
_entity_poly.entity_id
_entity_poly.type
_entity_poly.pdbx_seq_one_letter_code
_entity_poly.pdbx_strand_id
1 'polypeptide(L)' 'MPEQHNIEYKQSWRDEYLKWVYGFANAQGGRIFIGVDDNSHIVGVEICKK' A
#
# COMPACT_ATOMS: atom_id res chain seq x y z
N MET A 1 4.66 -21.02 -6.71
CA MET A 1 3.70 -20.25 -5.91
C MET A 1 3.92 -18.81 -6.30
N PRO A 2 3.00 -18.13 -7.01
CA PRO A 2 3.23 -16.74 -7.37
C PRO A 2 3.20 -15.94 -6.07
N GLU A 3 4.36 -15.46 -5.66
CA GLU A 3 4.51 -14.37 -4.72
C GLU A 3 3.47 -13.29 -5.03
N GLN A 4 2.72 -12.91 -4.01
CA GLN A 4 1.56 -12.03 -4.14
C GLN A 4 2.03 -10.58 -4.27
N HIS A 5 2.82 -10.28 -5.31
CA HIS A 5 3.37 -8.95 -5.66
C HIS A 5 2.32 -7.87 -5.88
N ASN A 6 1.05 -8.26 -5.86
CA ASN A 6 -0.09 -7.43 -6.15
C ASN A 6 -0.66 -6.81 -4.85
N ILE A 7 -0.10 -7.12 -3.67
CA ILE A 7 -0.53 -6.57 -2.39
C ILE A 7 0.65 -5.95 -1.64
N GLU A 8 0.50 -4.67 -1.32
CA GLU A 8 1.46 -3.91 -0.53
C GLU A 8 0.81 -3.44 0.78
N TYR A 9 1.51 -3.60 1.90
CA TYR A 9 1.12 -3.06 3.20
C TYR A 9 2.04 -1.89 3.57
N LYS A 10 1.46 -0.79 4.04
CA LYS A 10 2.18 0.39 4.52
C LYS A 10 1.51 0.92 5.79
N GLN A 11 2.31 1.38 6.75
CA GLN A 11 1.81 1.97 7.98
C GLN A 11 1.18 3.36 7.79
N SER A 12 1.70 4.14 6.84
CA SER A 12 1.23 5.51 6.55
C SER A 12 1.16 5.72 5.05
N TRP A 13 0.59 6.83 4.58
CA TRP A 13 0.66 7.23 3.17
C TRP A 13 1.88 8.12 2.92
N ARG A 14 2.52 7.98 1.75
CA ARG A 14 3.55 8.86 1.23
C ARG A 14 3.36 9.02 -0.27
N ASP A 15 3.62 10.21 -0.80
CA ASP A 15 3.43 10.48 -2.24
C ASP A 15 4.31 9.62 -3.15
N GLU A 16 5.45 9.14 -2.64
CA GLU A 16 6.29 8.15 -3.34
C GLU A 16 5.50 6.87 -3.69
N TYR A 17 4.41 6.57 -2.97
CA TYR A 17 3.58 5.38 -3.19
C TYR A 17 2.82 5.40 -4.51
N LEU A 18 2.73 6.56 -5.16
CA LEU A 18 2.16 6.69 -6.50
C LEU A 18 2.88 5.82 -7.54
N LYS A 19 4.19 5.53 -7.39
CA LYS A 19 4.89 4.62 -8.31
C LYS A 19 4.31 3.21 -8.33
N TRP A 20 3.81 2.72 -7.19
CA TRP A 20 3.14 1.42 -7.10
C TRP A 20 1.73 1.50 -7.69
N VAL A 21 1.03 2.62 -7.51
CA VAL A 21 -0.26 2.86 -8.18
C VAL A 21 -0.08 2.83 -9.71
N TYR A 22 0.94 3.51 -10.25
CA TYR A 22 1.27 3.45 -11.67
C TYR A 22 1.69 2.03 -12.11
N GLY A 23 2.50 1.34 -11.31
CA GLY A 23 2.91 -0.04 -11.59
C GLY A 23 1.71 -1.00 -11.66
N PHE A 24 0.77 -0.87 -10.73
CA PHE A 24 -0.44 -1.69 -10.70
C PHE A 24 -1.41 -1.35 -11.84
N ALA A 25 -1.59 -0.07 -12.15
CA ALA A 25 -2.45 0.37 -13.25
C ALA A 25 -1.99 -0.14 -14.62
N ASN A 26 -0.67 -0.31 -14.82
CA ASN A 26 -0.10 -0.80 -16.08
C ASN A 26 0.07 -2.33 -16.14
N ALA A 27 -0.20 -3.04 -15.05
CA ALA A 27 -0.03 -4.50 -14.94
C ALA A 27 -1.39 -5.19 -14.72
N GLN A 28 -1.43 -6.26 -13.92
CA GLN A 28 -2.66 -7.02 -13.61
C GLN A 28 -3.50 -6.37 -12.49
N GLY A 29 -3.21 -5.12 -12.12
CA GLY A 29 -3.78 -4.46 -10.94
C GLY A 29 -3.07 -4.85 -9.64
N GLY A 30 -3.51 -4.24 -8.54
CA GLY A 30 -2.97 -4.48 -7.21
C GLY A 30 -3.72 -3.73 -6.13
N ARG A 31 -3.33 -3.94 -4.88
CA ARG A 31 -3.94 -3.33 -3.69
C ARG A 31 -2.84 -2.80 -2.81
N ILE A 32 -3.01 -1.57 -2.32
CA ILE A 32 -2.17 -0.99 -1.28
C ILE A 32 -3.04 -0.81 -0.05
N PHE A 33 -2.68 -1.47 1.04
CA PHE A 33 -3.30 -1.30 2.35
C PHE A 33 -2.49 -0.29 3.15
N ILE A 34 -3.14 0.79 3.57
CA ILE A 34 -2.53 1.85 4.38
C ILE A 34 -3.06 1.75 5.81
N GLY A 35 -2.17 1.91 6.78
CA GLY A 35 -2.49 1.76 8.20
C GLY A 35 -2.32 0.34 8.72
N VAL A 36 -1.40 -0.43 8.12
CA VAL A 36 -1.04 -1.79 8.55
C VAL A 36 0.47 -1.87 8.78
N ASP A 37 0.90 -2.41 9.92
CA ASP A 37 2.31 -2.64 10.23
C ASP A 37 2.88 -3.90 9.56
N ASP A 38 4.21 -4.06 9.63
CA ASP A 38 4.91 -5.23 9.08
C ASP A 38 4.51 -6.56 9.75
N ASN A 39 3.86 -6.50 10.92
CA ASN A 39 3.30 -7.65 11.62
C ASN A 39 1.82 -7.89 11.27
N SER A 40 1.30 -7.19 10.25
CA SER A 40 -0.11 -7.25 9.82
C SER A 40 -1.13 -6.75 10.85
N HIS A 41 -0.70 -5.96 11.84
CA HIS A 41 -1.60 -5.29 12.76
C HIS A 41 -2.14 -3.99 12.16
N ILE A 42 -3.42 -3.74 12.38
CA ILE A 42 -4.08 -2.50 11.97
C ILE A 42 -3.62 -1.40 12.94
N VAL A 43 -2.77 -0.50 12.46
CA VAL A 43 -2.28 0.67 13.21
C VAL A 43 -3.11 1.93 12.93
N GLY A 44 -3.97 1.89 11.91
CA GLY A 44 -4.77 3.04 11.48
C GLY A 44 -3.96 4.05 10.66
N VAL A 45 -4.64 5.06 10.13
CA VAL A 45 -4.01 6.12 9.32
C VAL A 45 -4.18 7.43 10.05
N GLU A 46 -3.06 8.10 10.33
CA GLU A 46 -3.12 9.47 10.82
C GLU A 46 -3.71 10.35 9.71
N ILE A 47 -4.84 11.00 10.01
CA ILE A 47 -5.44 11.93 9.06
C ILE A 47 -4.57 13.17 9.04
N CYS A 48 -3.67 13.27 8.05
CA CYS A 48 -2.93 14.50 7.79
C CYS A 48 -3.95 15.60 7.49
N LYS A 49 -4.23 16.48 8.46
CA LYS A 49 -5.02 17.69 8.23
C LYS A 49 -4.23 18.58 7.26
N LYS A 50 -4.88 18.95 6.16
CA LYS A 50 -4.40 19.89 5.16
C LYS A 50 -4.25 21.29 5.74
#